data_AF-A0AAN9V3B0-F1
#
_entry.id   AF-A0AAN9V3B0-F1
#
_cell.length_a   1.000
_cell.length_b   1.000
_cell.length_c   1.000
_cell.angle_alpha   90.00
_cell.angle_beta   90.00
_cell.angle_gamma   90.00
#
_symmetry.space_group_name_H-M   'P 1'
#
loop_
_entity.id
_entity.type
_entity.pdbx_description
1 polymer ?
#
loop_
_entity_poly.entity_id
_entity_poly.type
_entity_poly.pdbx_seq_one_letter_code
_entity_poly.pdbx_strand_id
1 'polypeptide(L)'
;MPMVLSRIQAVTPINNARKFTVRFDMMCGNDDHYFDFIQGRKIGALRLIRPVIGPRTFQVKLQMVVLDSKRYLLAVHWAFVHIDVSPQSY
;
A
#
# COMPACT_ATOMS: atom_id res chain seq x y z
N MET A 1 0.94 -5.39 -18.55
CA MET A 1 1.37 -4.32 -17.62
C MET A 1 0.59 -4.46 -16.32
N PRO A 2 1.20 -4.28 -15.14
CA PRO A 2 0.49 -4.34 -13.87
C PRO A 2 -0.50 -3.17 -13.71
N MET A 3 -1.67 -3.44 -13.12
CA MET A 3 -2.71 -2.43 -12.88
C MET A 3 -2.50 -1.79 -11.50
N VAL A 4 -2.50 -0.46 -11.42
CA VAL A 4 -2.41 0.26 -10.13
C VAL A 4 -3.80 0.37 -9.53
N LEU A 5 -4.00 -0.19 -8.33
CA LEU A 5 -5.31 -0.21 -7.66
C LEU A 5 -5.47 0.96 -6.68
N SER A 6 -4.41 1.30 -5.95
CA SER A 6 -4.45 2.37 -4.96
C SER A 6 -3.07 3.01 -4.79
N ARG A 7 -3.07 4.29 -4.39
CA ARG A 7 -1.86 5.05 -4.06
C ARG A 7 -2.00 5.64 -2.67
N ILE A 8 -0.91 5.55 -1.91
CA ILE A 8 -0.80 6.11 -0.56
C ILE A 8 0.35 7.10 -0.57
N GLN A 9 0.14 8.28 0.01
CA GLN A 9 1.17 9.32 0.08
C GLN A 9 1.28 9.84 1.51
N ALA A 10 2.52 9.90 1.98
CA ALA A 10 2.84 10.56 3.25
C ALA A 10 2.99 12.06 3.01
N VAL A 11 2.04 12.84 3.53
CA VAL A 11 2.03 14.31 3.46
C VAL A 11 2.39 14.90 4.82
N THR A 12 3.19 15.95 4.85
CA THR A 12 3.48 16.71 6.07
C THR A 12 2.79 18.07 5.99
N PRO A 13 2.04 18.48 7.02
CA PRO A 13 1.28 19.72 7.00
C PRO A 13 2.12 21.01 7.20
N ILE A 14 3.45 20.95 7.46
CA ILE A 14 4.22 22.12 7.89
C ILE A 14 5.55 22.27 7.11
N ASN A 15 5.81 23.49 6.62
CA ASN A 15 7.01 23.92 5.86
C ASN A 15 8.37 23.70 6.58
N ASN A 16 8.37 23.36 7.87
CA ASN A 16 9.54 22.87 8.60
C ASN A 16 9.55 21.33 8.60
N ALA A 17 9.62 20.76 7.41
CA ALA A 17 9.64 19.31 7.23
C ALA A 17 10.87 18.73 7.93
N ARG A 18 10.72 18.27 9.18
CA ARG A 18 11.64 17.28 9.74
C ARG A 18 11.83 16.22 8.66
N LYS A 19 13.09 15.95 8.29
CA LYS A 19 13.38 14.90 7.32
C LYS A 19 12.87 13.60 7.91
N PHE A 20 11.75 13.11 7.40
CA PHE A 20 11.21 11.82 7.75
C PHE A 20 11.31 10.89 6.54
N THR A 21 11.45 9.61 6.83
CA THR A 21 11.36 8.53 5.87
C THR A 21 10.13 7.71 6.20
N VAL A 22 9.50 7.15 5.17
CA VAL A 22 8.40 6.21 5.36
C VAL A 22 8.77 4.86 4.80
N ARG A 23 8.25 3.83 5.43
CA ARG A 23 8.25 2.45 4.93
C ARG A 23 6.81 1.98 4.85
N PHE A 24 6.49 1.28 3.78
CA PHE A 24 5.18 0.68 3.60
C PHE A 24 5.34 -0.83 3.56
N ASP A 25 4.53 -1.53 4.34
CA ASP A 25 4.53 -2.97 4.41
C ASP A 25 3.13 -3.51 4.18
N MET A 26 3.02 -4.57 3.37
CA MET A 26 1.79 -5.33 3.22
C MET A 26 1.78 -6.44 4.26
N MET A 27 0.76 -6.42 5.12
CA MET A 27 0.74 -7.20 6.35
C MET A 27 -0.08 -8.48 6.21
N CYS A 28 -1.17 -8.43 5.43
CA CYS A 28 -1.99 -9.58 5.10
C CYS A 28 -2.88 -9.30 3.87
N GLY A 29 -3.57 -10.34 3.38
CA GLY A 29 -4.51 -10.24 2.26
C GLY A 29 -3.88 -10.49 0.88
N ASN A 30 -2.68 -11.06 0.85
CA ASN A 30 -1.93 -11.34 -0.38
C ASN A 30 -1.17 -12.67 -0.31
N ASP A 31 -1.79 -13.67 0.31
CA ASP A 31 -1.16 -14.99 0.55
C ASP A 31 -0.80 -15.70 -0.76
N ASP A 32 -1.57 -15.45 -1.83
CA ASP A 32 -1.36 -16.01 -3.17
C ASP A 32 -0.52 -15.11 -4.10
N HIS A 33 0.03 -14.00 -3.58
CA HIS A 33 0.89 -13.07 -4.32
C HIS A 33 0.25 -12.49 -5.60
N TYR A 34 -1.02 -12.09 -5.55
CA TYR A 34 -1.68 -11.35 -6.63
C TYR A 34 -1.26 -9.89 -6.70
N PHE A 35 -0.85 -9.34 -5.57
CA PHE A 35 -0.52 -7.94 -5.41
C PHE A 35 0.96 -7.75 -5.12
N ASP A 36 1.49 -6.59 -5.50
CA ASP A 36 2.72 -6.07 -4.95
C ASP A 36 2.55 -4.64 -4.47
N PHE A 37 3.58 -4.14 -3.78
CA PHE A 37 3.60 -2.78 -3.30
C PHE A 37 4.89 -2.10 -3.76
N ILE A 38 4.77 -1.17 -4.71
CA ILE A 38 5.90 -0.32 -5.09
C ILE A 38 6.03 0.81 -4.06
N GLN A 39 7.25 1.04 -3.63
CA GLN A 39 7.59 2.11 -2.71
C GLN A 39 8.57 3.10 -3.36
N GLY A 40 8.16 4.37 -3.37
CA GLY A 40 9.04 5.52 -3.53
C GLY A 40 9.34 6.17 -2.17
N ARG A 41 10.03 7.32 -2.18
CA ARG A 41 10.50 7.97 -0.95
C ARG A 41 9.39 8.35 0.04
N LYS A 42 8.22 8.76 -0.46
CA LYS A 42 7.03 9.17 0.33
C LYS A 42 5.71 8.68 -0.25
N ILE A 43 5.78 7.82 -1.27
CA ILE A 43 4.63 7.36 -2.03
C ILE A 43 4.71 5.84 -2.08
N GLY A 44 3.56 5.20 -1.90
CA GLY A 44 3.36 3.77 -2.05
C GLY A 44 2.25 3.51 -3.07
N ALA A 45 2.36 2.42 -3.82
CA ALA A 45 1.33 2.02 -4.77
C ALA A 45 1.07 0.51 -4.67
N LEU A 46 -0.19 0.15 -4.38
CA LEU A 46 -0.68 -1.22 -4.45
C LEU A 46 -1.01 -1.54 -5.91
N ARG A 47 -0.44 -2.63 -6.44
CA ARG A 47 -0.66 -3.04 -7.83
C ARG A 47 -1.10 -4.48 -7.91
N LEU A 48 -1.95 -4.77 -8.87
CA LEU A 48 -2.26 -6.10 -9.32
C LEU A 48 -1.19 -6.54 -10.32
N ILE A 49 -0.43 -7.58 -9.96
CA ILE A 49 0.66 -8.12 -10.79
C ILE A 49 0.28 -9.40 -11.53
N ARG A 50 -0.81 -10.06 -11.12
CA ARG A 50 -1.33 -11.28 -11.74
C ARG A 50 -2.84 -11.16 -11.97
N PRO A 51 -3.37 -11.67 -13.09
CA PRO A 51 -4.81 -11.67 -13.31
C PRO A 51 -5.52 -12.49 -12.24
N VAL A 52 -6.72 -12.04 -11.87
CA VAL A 52 -7.62 -12.74 -10.94
C VAL A 52 -8.86 -13.12 -11.71
N ILE A 53 -9.24 -14.39 -11.65
CA ILE A 53 -10.54 -14.87 -12.14
C ILE A 53 -11.55 -14.66 -11.02
N GLY A 54 -12.59 -13.84 -11.27
CA GLY A 54 -13.66 -13.57 -10.31
C GLY A 54 -14.79 -14.62 -10.36
N PRO A 55 -15.77 -14.55 -9.44
CA PRO A 55 -15.87 -13.56 -8.37
C PRO A 55 -14.88 -13.83 -7.23
N ARG A 56 -14.20 -12.78 -6.75
CA ARG A 56 -13.24 -12.90 -5.64
C ARG A 56 -13.11 -11.59 -4.88
N THR A 57 -12.98 -11.69 -3.55
CA THR A 57 -12.77 -10.54 -2.67
C THR A 57 -11.44 -10.68 -1.93
N PHE A 58 -10.75 -9.56 -1.77
CA PHE A 58 -9.52 -9.46 -0.98
C PHE A 58 -9.64 -8.35 0.06
N GLN A 59 -9.09 -8.62 1.24
CA GLN A 59 -8.94 -7.64 2.31
C GLN A 59 -7.45 -7.44 2.59
N VAL A 60 -6.86 -6.40 2.00
CA VAL A 60 -5.43 -6.13 2.11
C VAL A 60 -5.20 -5.14 3.26
N LYS A 61 -4.34 -5.52 4.21
CA LYS A 61 -3.92 -4.63 5.29
C LYS A 61 -2.53 -4.07 4.98
N LEU A 62 -2.43 -2.75 4.95
CA LEU A 62 -1.19 -2.03 4.71
C LEU A 62 -0.77 -1.28 5.98
N GLN A 63 0.51 -1.27 6.27
CA GLN A 63 1.12 -0.51 7.34
C GLN A 63 2.04 0.55 6.74
N MET A 64 1.92 1.79 7.21
CA MET A 64 2.90 2.85 6.96
C MET A 64 3.63 3.15 8.27
N VAL A 65 4.94 2.94 8.27
CA VAL A 65 5.83 3.28 9.37
C VAL A 65 6.53 4.58 9.03
N VAL A 66 6.39 5.58 9.90
CA VAL A 66 7.02 6.90 9.76
C VAL A 66 8.21 6.97 10.71
N LEU A 67 9.38 7.26 10.16
CA LEU A 67 10.64 7.32 10.87
C LEU A 67 11.27 8.72 10.73
N ASP A 68 11.94 9.19 11.77
CA ASP A 68 12.74 10.41 11.69
C ASP A 68 14.07 10.18 10.94
N SER A 69 14.90 11.22 10.83
CA SER A 69 16.19 11.13 10.15
C SER A 69 17.20 10.20 10.82
N LYS A 70 17.02 9.88 12.11
CA LYS A 70 17.83 8.94 12.88
C LYS A 70 17.21 7.54 12.93
N ARG A 71 16.14 7.30 12.15
CA ARG A 71 15.35 6.06 12.10
C ARG A 71 14.59 5.74 13.39
N TYR A 72 14.34 6.72 14.26
CA TYR A 72 13.42 6.54 15.37
C TYR A 72 11.98 6.52 14.88
N LEU A 73 11.16 5.66 15.48
CA LEU A 73 9.74 5.56 15.18
C LEU A 73 9.02 6.83 15.61
N LEU A 74 8.38 7.52 14.66
CA LEU A 74 7.54 8.68 14.92
C LEU A 74 6.06 8.30 14.98
N ALA A 75 5.60 7.47 14.04
CA ALA A 75 4.21 7.07 13.95
C ALA A 75 4.05 5.77 13.16
N VAL A 76 2.94 5.08 13.39
CA VAL A 76 2.47 3.96 12.60
C VAL A 76 1.04 4.24 12.17
N HIS A 77 0.77 4.12 10.87
CA HIS A 77 -0.57 4.24 10.31
C HIS A 77 -0.96 2.95 9.63
N TRP A 78 -2.26 2.69 9.59
CA TRP A 78 -2.84 1.50 8.98
C TRP A 78 -3.84 1.91 7.91
N ALA A 79 -3.84 1.17 6.80
CA ALA A 79 -4.86 1.28 5.77
C ALA A 79 -5.42 -0.12 5.47
N PHE A 80 -6.74 -0.19 5.32
CA PHE A 80 -7.45 -1.41 4.97
C PHE A 80 -8.06 -1.20 3.59
N VAL A 81 -7.69 -2.04 2.64
CA VAL A 81 -8.13 -1.95 1.24
C VAL A 81 -9.00 -3.15 0.94
N HIS A 82 -10.26 -2.89 0.57
CA HIS A 82 -11.20 -3.88 0.09
C HIS A 82 -11.17 -3.91 -1.43
N ILE A 83 -10.98 -5.09 -2.02
CA ILE A 83 -10.89 -5.26 -3.47
C ILE A 83 -11.88 -6.34 -3.89
N ASP A 84 -12.84 -5.97 -4.72
CA ASP A 84 -13.79 -6.90 -5.33
C ASP A 84 -13.49 -7.08 -6.81
N VAL A 85 -13.37 -8.33 -7.21
CA VAL A 85 -13.24 -8.73 -8.62
C VAL A 85 -14.54 -9.38 -9.04
N SER A 86 -15.24 -8.76 -9.98
CA SER A 86 -16.51 -9.26 -10.51
C SER A 86 -16.33 -10.57 -11.28
N PRO A 87 -17.41 -11.38 -11.43
CA PRO A 87 -17.39 -12.51 -12.35
C PRO A 87 -16.97 -12.08 -13.76
N GLN A 88 -16.30 -12.96 -14.49
CA GLN A 88 -16.02 -12.74 -15.89
C GLN A 88 -17.31 -12.95 -16.69
N SER A 89 -18.01 -11.87 -17.00
CA SER A 89 -19.15 -11.89 -17.92
C SER A 89 -18.62 -11.92 -19.35
N TYR A 90 -18.91 -12.98 -20.10
CA TYR A 90 -18.70 -13.06 -21.55
C TYR A 90 -19.96 -12.61 -22.29
#